data_AF-A0A645G0V3-F1
#
_entry.id   AF-A0A645G0V3-F1
#
_cell.length_a   1.000
_cell.length_b   1.000
_cell.length_c   1.000
_cell.angle_alpha   90.00
_cell.angle_beta   90.00
_cell.angle_gamma   90.00
#
_symmetry.space_group_name_H-M   'P 1'
#
loop_
_entity.id
_entity.type
_entity.pdbx_description
1 polymer ?
#
loop_
_entity_poly.entity_id
_entity_poly.type
_entity_poly.pdbx_seq_one_letter_code
_entity_poly.pdbx_strand_id
1 'polypeptide(L)'
;MKKITLITVALLMTATLNVFAMNPVHTESGDSNAQGSAAISPMWVAISQISSTLTFDNGKAICKVTVEVPKTMADTASFSLDLQRQEGAKWVTVKSWSETANVAANCAIFSKSYSVRKGYNYKFSGKVTCYKNGSLVESASVSSVVQYY
;
A
#
# COMPACT_ATOMS: atom_id res chain seq x y z
N MET A 1 54.90 37.14 -3.26
CA MET A 1 54.69 36.60 -1.89
C MET A 1 53.33 35.90 -1.92
N LYS A 2 53.24 34.61 -2.27
CA LYS A 2 53.35 33.41 -1.40
C LYS A 2 52.44 33.57 -0.16
N LYS A 3 51.40 32.76 0.10
CA LYS A 3 51.21 31.32 -0.17
C LYS A 3 49.71 30.98 -0.31
N ILE A 4 49.38 30.19 -1.35
CA ILE A 4 48.16 29.37 -1.44
C ILE A 4 48.48 28.07 -0.71
N THR A 5 47.71 27.71 0.31
CA THR A 5 47.90 26.47 1.06
C THR A 5 46.85 25.46 0.62
N LEU A 6 47.29 24.47 -0.15
CA LEU A 6 46.63 23.17 -0.32
C LEU A 6 46.59 22.46 1.04
N ILE A 7 45.45 21.87 1.41
CA ILE A 7 45.42 20.82 2.43
C ILE A 7 44.69 19.59 1.88
N THR A 8 45.41 18.49 1.99
CA THR A 8 45.25 17.18 1.41
C THR A 8 44.15 16.35 2.08
N VAL A 9 43.58 15.44 1.29
CA VAL A 9 42.66 14.35 1.63
C VAL A 9 43.06 13.60 2.90
N ALA A 10 42.10 13.40 3.81
CA ALA A 10 42.14 12.36 4.85
C ALA A 10 40.80 11.62 4.87
N LEU A 11 40.80 10.43 4.25
CA LEU A 11 39.74 9.43 4.25
C LEU A 11 39.68 8.79 5.65
N LEU A 12 38.79 9.26 6.53
CA LEU A 12 38.47 8.56 7.78
C LEU A 12 37.19 7.74 7.58
N MET A 13 37.38 6.46 7.23
CA MET A 13 36.38 5.43 7.51
C MET A 13 36.23 5.31 9.02
N THR A 14 35.15 5.85 9.57
CA THR A 14 34.73 5.51 10.93
C THR A 14 33.67 4.43 10.83
N ALA A 15 34.07 3.22 11.18
CA ALA A 15 33.16 2.11 11.43
C ALA A 15 32.34 2.45 12.69
N THR A 16 31.12 2.97 12.50
CA THR A 16 30.18 3.07 13.60
C THR A 16 29.62 1.69 13.89
N LEU A 17 30.01 1.17 15.05
CA LEU A 17 29.55 -0.08 15.64
C LEU A 17 28.02 -0.16 15.62
N ASN A 18 27.49 -1.16 14.91
CA ASN A 18 26.11 -1.59 15.10
C ASN A 18 26.02 -2.20 16.50
N VAL A 19 25.47 -1.44 17.45
CA VAL A 19 25.02 -2.00 18.72
C VAL A 19 23.78 -2.83 18.40
N PHE A 20 23.96 -4.15 18.30
CA PHE A 20 22.83 -5.07 18.37
C PHE A 20 22.17 -4.85 19.73
N ALA A 21 20.95 -4.32 19.73
CA ALA A 21 20.11 -4.31 20.91
C ALA A 21 19.95 -5.77 21.37
N MET A 22 20.59 -6.13 22.48
CA MET A 22 20.29 -7.37 23.19
C MET A 22 18.81 -7.33 23.55
N ASN A 23 18.03 -8.24 22.97
CA ASN A 23 16.70 -8.56 23.48
C ASN A 23 16.85 -9.00 24.95
N PRO A 24 15.93 -8.63 25.86
CA PRO A 24 15.98 -9.14 27.22
C PRO A 24 15.91 -10.67 27.20
N VAL A 25 16.93 -11.31 27.80
CA VAL A 25 16.85 -12.71 28.22
C VAL A 25 15.71 -12.79 29.23
N HIS A 26 14.61 -13.40 28.84
CA HIS A 26 13.58 -13.82 29.78
C HIS A 26 14.12 -15.03 30.54
N THR A 27 14.49 -14.81 31.79
CA THR A 27 14.69 -15.89 32.75
C THR A 27 13.31 -16.34 33.23
N GLU A 28 12.71 -17.31 32.54
CA GLU A 28 11.53 -18.00 33.05
C GLU A 28 11.97 -18.93 34.20
N SER A 29 11.82 -18.42 35.42
CA SER A 29 11.71 -19.29 36.61
C SER A 29 10.24 -19.65 36.77
N GLY A 30 9.99 -20.92 37.05
CA GLY A 30 8.72 -21.59 36.76
C GLY A 30 7.49 -21.01 37.44
N ASP A 31 6.42 -20.93 36.66
CA ASP A 31 5.10 -21.41 37.08
C ASP A 31 4.33 -21.84 35.83
N SER A 32 4.01 -23.13 35.78
CA SER A 32 3.34 -23.79 34.65
C SER A 32 1.87 -23.41 34.61
N ASN A 33 1.55 -22.24 34.08
CA ASN A 33 0.21 -21.92 33.61
C ASN A 33 0.25 -20.87 32.48
N ALA A 34 1.05 -21.18 31.45
CA ALA A 34 1.00 -20.47 30.19
C ALA A 34 -0.33 -20.79 29.48
N GLN A 35 -1.38 -20.00 29.77
CA GLN A 35 -2.45 -19.80 28.80
C GLN A 35 -1.78 -19.30 27.52
N GLY A 36 -1.60 -20.21 26.56
CA GLY A 36 -0.99 -19.91 25.28
C GLY A 36 -1.68 -18.70 24.67
N SER A 37 -0.94 -17.61 24.53
CA SER A 37 -1.40 -16.44 23.81
C SER A 37 -1.66 -16.90 22.37
N ALA A 38 -2.92 -17.17 22.03
CA ALA A 38 -3.29 -17.62 20.70
C ALA A 38 -2.75 -16.59 19.71
N ALA A 39 -1.86 -17.01 18.82
CA ALA A 39 -1.32 -16.14 17.79
C ALA A 39 -2.49 -15.69 16.91
N ILE A 40 -2.91 -14.42 17.07
CA ILE A 40 -3.95 -13.83 16.23
C ILE A 40 -3.33 -13.62 14.85
N SER A 41 -3.71 -14.45 13.89
CA SER A 41 -3.35 -14.27 12.48
C SER A 41 -4.57 -13.72 11.72
N PRO A 42 -4.43 -12.66 10.92
CA PRO A 42 -5.52 -12.17 10.09
C PRO A 42 -5.90 -13.26 9.06
N MET A 43 -7.18 -13.62 9.05
CA MET A 43 -7.75 -14.51 8.04
C MET A 43 -8.70 -13.70 7.15
N TRP A 44 -8.48 -13.80 5.85
CA TRP A 44 -9.39 -13.20 4.87
C TRP A 44 -10.74 -13.92 4.92
N VAL A 45 -11.83 -13.16 4.95
CA VAL A 45 -13.18 -13.73 5.14
C VAL A 45 -13.93 -13.87 3.82
N ALA A 46 -13.85 -12.87 2.96
CA ALA A 46 -14.60 -12.78 1.70
C ALA A 46 -13.71 -12.53 0.48
N ILE A 47 -12.71 -11.66 0.60
CA ILE A 47 -11.81 -11.30 -0.49
C ILE A 47 -10.77 -12.40 -0.65
N SER A 48 -10.75 -13.05 -1.81
CA SER A 48 -9.72 -14.06 -2.14
C SER A 48 -8.47 -13.44 -2.77
N GLN A 49 -8.65 -12.38 -3.55
CA GLN A 49 -7.56 -11.71 -4.24
C GLN A 49 -7.91 -10.25 -4.57
N ILE A 50 -6.89 -9.39 -4.53
CA ILE A 50 -6.96 -8.02 -5.04
C ILE A 50 -5.85 -7.84 -6.06
N SER A 51 -6.22 -7.35 -7.25
CA SER A 51 -5.26 -6.90 -8.27
C SER A 51 -5.50 -5.44 -8.60
N SER A 52 -4.42 -4.72 -8.87
CA SER A 52 -4.44 -3.31 -9.19
C SER A 52 -3.54 -3.03 -10.40
N THR A 53 -3.95 -2.11 -11.26
CA THR A 53 -3.15 -1.73 -12.43
C THR A 53 -3.34 -0.26 -12.71
N LEU A 54 -2.22 0.44 -12.86
CA LEU A 54 -2.15 1.81 -13.35
C LEU A 54 -1.54 1.77 -14.75
N THR A 55 -2.28 2.24 -15.74
CA THR A 55 -1.78 2.43 -17.11
C THR A 55 -2.07 3.84 -17.58
N PHE A 56 -1.47 4.23 -18.70
CA PHE A 56 -1.75 5.51 -19.33
C PHE A 56 -2.15 5.33 -20.78
N ASP A 57 -3.16 6.09 -21.19
CA ASP A 57 -3.61 6.16 -22.58
C ASP A 57 -4.06 7.57 -22.89
N ASN A 58 -3.61 8.13 -24.03
CA ASN A 58 -4.08 9.41 -24.57
C ASN A 58 -4.20 10.57 -23.55
N GLY A 59 -3.17 10.79 -22.72
CA GLY A 59 -3.16 11.86 -21.73
C GLY A 59 -3.89 11.53 -20.43
N LYS A 60 -4.36 10.29 -20.25
CA LYS A 60 -5.13 9.87 -19.08
C LYS A 60 -4.45 8.73 -18.34
N ALA A 61 -4.43 8.83 -17.02
CA ALA A 61 -4.16 7.71 -16.13
C ALA A 61 -5.43 6.87 -16.01
N ILE A 62 -5.32 5.56 -16.14
CA ILE A 62 -6.40 4.58 -15.96
C ILE A 62 -6.09 3.77 -14.71
N CYS A 63 -6.91 3.94 -13.68
CA CYS A 63 -6.80 3.24 -12.41
C CYS A 63 -7.80 2.10 -12.40
N LYS A 64 -7.32 0.86 -12.42
CA LYS A 64 -8.14 -0.34 -12.37
C LYS A 64 -7.86 -1.14 -11.10
N VAL A 65 -8.90 -1.57 -10.41
CA VAL A 65 -8.84 -2.53 -9.31
C VAL A 65 -9.86 -3.64 -9.58
N THR A 66 -9.41 -4.89 -9.51
CA THR A 66 -10.29 -6.06 -9.53
C THR A 66 -10.16 -6.75 -8.18
N VAL A 67 -11.31 -6.99 -7.54
CA VAL A 67 -11.41 -7.75 -6.30
C VAL A 67 -12.15 -9.03 -6.61
N GLU A 68 -11.50 -10.16 -6.38
CA GLU A 68 -12.13 -11.46 -6.42
C GLU A 68 -12.80 -11.70 -5.06
N VAL A 69 -14.12 -11.86 -5.10
CA VAL A 69 -14.97 -12.03 -3.94
C VAL A 69 -16.20 -12.85 -4.35
N PRO A 70 -16.42 -14.03 -3.74
CA PRO A 70 -17.59 -14.84 -4.07
C PRO A 70 -18.89 -14.08 -3.79
N LYS A 71 -19.86 -14.19 -4.70
CA LYS A 71 -21.18 -13.53 -4.54
C LYS A 71 -21.95 -14.03 -3.30
N THR A 72 -21.63 -15.23 -2.83
CA THR A 72 -22.17 -15.77 -1.58
C THR A 72 -21.67 -14.99 -0.36
N MET A 73 -20.46 -14.40 -0.43
CA MET A 73 -19.81 -13.70 0.69
C MET A 73 -20.01 -12.18 0.66
N ALA A 74 -20.22 -11.58 -0.51
CA ALA A 74 -20.54 -10.15 -0.62
C ALA A 74 -21.47 -9.87 -1.80
N ASP A 75 -22.30 -8.83 -1.66
CA ASP A 75 -23.19 -8.34 -2.71
C ASP A 75 -22.59 -7.11 -3.41
N THR A 76 -21.83 -6.29 -2.69
CA THR A 76 -21.22 -5.06 -3.21
C THR A 76 -19.81 -4.84 -2.65
N ALA A 77 -19.03 -4.03 -3.38
CA ALA A 77 -17.75 -3.51 -2.92
C ALA A 77 -17.69 -2.00 -3.15
N SER A 78 -17.40 -1.26 -2.08
CA SER A 78 -17.15 0.18 -2.11
C SER A 78 -15.65 0.45 -2.22
N PHE A 79 -15.26 1.23 -3.21
CA PHE A 79 -13.90 1.64 -3.50
C PHE A 79 -13.72 3.11 -3.11
N SER A 80 -12.63 3.43 -2.42
CA SER A 80 -12.20 4.80 -2.14
C SER A 80 -10.73 4.91 -2.51
N LEU A 81 -10.42 5.57 -3.62
CA LEU A 81 -9.08 5.60 -4.22
C LEU A 81 -8.61 7.02 -4.51
N ASP A 82 -7.32 7.24 -4.29
CA ASP A 82 -6.60 8.47 -4.59
C ASP A 82 -5.53 8.21 -5.66
N LEU A 83 -5.65 8.86 -6.82
CA LEU A 83 -4.55 9.00 -7.77
C LEU A 83 -3.59 10.08 -7.27
N GLN A 84 -2.32 9.72 -7.18
CA GLN A 84 -1.26 10.53 -6.62
C GLN A 84 -0.15 10.74 -7.64
N ARG A 85 0.41 11.94 -7.65
CA ARG A 85 1.56 12.34 -8.45
C ARG A 85 2.75 12.63 -7.55
N GLN A 86 3.95 12.25 -7.96
CA GLN A 86 5.16 12.60 -7.24
C GLN A 86 5.59 14.03 -7.55
N GLU A 87 5.81 14.83 -6.50
CA GLU A 87 6.34 16.19 -6.55
C GLU A 87 7.54 16.29 -5.60
N GLY A 88 8.74 16.20 -6.16
CA GLY A 88 9.97 16.04 -5.38
C GLY A 88 9.91 14.76 -4.53
N ALA A 89 10.03 14.90 -3.21
CA ALA A 89 9.95 13.78 -2.27
C ALA A 89 8.52 13.43 -1.81
N LYS A 90 7.50 14.17 -2.25
CA LYS A 90 6.11 14.02 -1.76
C LYS A 90 5.20 13.41 -2.81
N TRP A 91 4.17 12.72 -2.34
CA TRP A 91 3.03 12.29 -3.16
C TRP A 91 1.87 13.26 -2.93
N VAL A 92 1.36 13.85 -4.01
CA VAL A 92 0.23 14.79 -3.98
C VAL A 92 -0.96 14.12 -4.65
N THR A 93 -2.10 14.07 -3.95
CA THR A 93 -3.35 13.56 -4.52
C THR A 93 -3.85 14.54 -5.59
N VAL A 94 -3.97 14.05 -6.83
CA VAL A 94 -4.47 14.83 -7.97
C VAL A 94 -5.92 14.51 -8.30
N LYS A 95 -6.42 13.37 -7.84
CA LYS A 95 -7.83 12.98 -7.97
C LYS A 95 -8.20 11.93 -6.93
N SER A 96 -9.41 12.05 -6.36
CA SER A 96 -10.04 11.04 -5.51
C SER A 96 -11.33 10.54 -6.15
N TRP A 97 -11.65 9.28 -5.91
CA TRP A 97 -12.91 8.64 -6.29
C TRP A 97 -13.49 7.86 -5.12
N SER A 98 -14.82 7.86 -5.03
CA SER A 98 -15.59 6.93 -4.20
C SER A 98 -16.71 6.34 -5.05
N GLU A 99 -16.75 5.03 -5.18
CA GLU A 99 -17.68 4.31 -6.05
C GLU A 99 -18.06 2.97 -5.44
N THR A 100 -19.30 2.55 -5.61
CA THR A 100 -19.75 1.21 -5.22
C THR A 100 -20.06 0.39 -6.46
N ALA A 101 -19.51 -0.83 -6.53
CA ALA A 101 -19.80 -1.79 -7.58
C ALA A 101 -20.54 -3.00 -6.99
N ASN A 102 -21.46 -3.57 -7.77
CA ASN A 102 -22.06 -4.85 -7.45
C ASN A 102 -21.06 -5.98 -7.69
N VAL A 103 -21.10 -7.01 -6.86
CA VAL A 103 -20.38 -8.26 -7.10
C VAL A 103 -21.09 -9.05 -8.19
N ALA A 104 -20.40 -9.26 -9.31
CA ALA A 104 -20.89 -10.02 -10.45
C ALA A 104 -19.79 -10.99 -10.92
N ALA A 105 -20.19 -12.22 -11.28
CA ALA A 105 -19.24 -13.28 -11.67
C ALA A 105 -18.09 -13.48 -10.66
N ASN A 106 -18.41 -13.41 -9.36
CA ASN A 106 -17.45 -13.51 -8.24
C ASN A 106 -16.36 -12.42 -8.21
N CYS A 107 -16.64 -11.27 -8.82
CA CYS A 107 -15.71 -10.14 -8.84
C CYS A 107 -16.44 -8.81 -8.60
N ALA A 108 -15.73 -7.84 -8.05
CA ALA A 108 -16.08 -6.43 -8.12
C ALA A 108 -14.95 -5.65 -8.81
N ILE A 109 -15.30 -4.76 -9.73
CA ILE A 109 -14.33 -4.06 -10.57
C ILE A 109 -14.53 -2.55 -10.44
N PHE A 110 -13.45 -1.86 -10.14
CA PHE A 110 -13.33 -0.41 -10.28
C PHE A 110 -12.45 -0.09 -11.49
N SER A 111 -12.90 0.82 -12.35
CA SER A 111 -12.10 1.36 -13.45
C SER A 111 -12.50 2.82 -13.70
N LYS A 112 -11.58 3.75 -13.44
CA LYS A 112 -11.78 5.18 -13.71
C LYS A 112 -10.51 5.77 -14.30
N SER A 113 -10.67 6.87 -15.04
CA SER A 113 -9.55 7.59 -15.62
C SER A 113 -9.57 9.07 -15.27
N TYR A 114 -8.39 9.69 -15.34
CA TYR A 114 -8.20 11.12 -15.11
C TYR A 114 -7.10 11.67 -16.01
N SER A 115 -7.31 12.87 -16.56
CA SER A 115 -6.30 13.55 -17.37
C SER A 115 -5.10 13.93 -16.53
N VAL A 116 -3.90 13.60 -17.02
CA VAL A 116 -2.63 13.77 -16.33
C VAL A 116 -1.58 14.38 -17.25
N ARG A 117 -0.53 14.95 -16.65
CA ARG A 117 0.61 15.51 -17.39
C ARG A 117 1.73 14.47 -17.48
N LYS A 118 2.40 14.43 -18.64
CA LYS A 118 3.65 13.68 -18.82
C LYS A 118 4.79 14.34 -18.02
N GLY A 119 5.87 13.60 -17.80
CA GLY A 119 7.05 14.03 -17.05
C GLY A 119 7.00 13.70 -15.56
N TYR A 120 6.09 12.83 -15.12
CA TYR A 120 5.88 12.57 -13.68
C TYR A 120 5.66 11.09 -13.38
N ASN A 121 6.04 10.69 -12.16
CA ASN A 121 5.64 9.42 -11.57
C ASN A 121 4.24 9.54 -10.96
N TYR A 122 3.41 8.53 -11.19
CA TYR A 122 2.09 8.39 -10.59
C TYR A 122 1.96 7.03 -9.90
N LYS A 123 1.09 6.98 -8.90
CA LYS A 123 0.53 5.76 -8.32
C LYS A 123 -0.89 6.05 -7.89
N PHE A 124 -1.70 5.03 -7.61
CA PHE A 124 -2.90 5.24 -6.80
C PHE A 124 -2.87 4.34 -5.57
N SER A 125 -3.53 4.78 -4.52
CA SER A 125 -3.74 3.99 -3.30
C SER A 125 -5.11 4.25 -2.72
N GLY A 126 -5.58 3.37 -1.85
CA GLY A 126 -6.86 3.54 -1.19
C GLY A 126 -7.36 2.27 -0.53
N LYS A 127 -8.68 2.15 -0.45
CA LYS A 127 -9.37 1.08 0.28
C LYS A 127 -10.52 0.50 -0.54
N VAL A 128 -10.72 -0.81 -0.42
CA VAL A 128 -11.95 -1.49 -0.82
C VAL A 128 -12.64 -2.04 0.43
N THR A 129 -13.97 -1.95 0.47
CA THR A 129 -14.82 -2.47 1.55
C THR A 129 -15.96 -3.28 0.96
N CYS A 130 -16.06 -4.56 1.32
CA CYS A 130 -17.08 -5.48 0.84
C CYS A 130 -18.25 -5.56 1.83
N TYR A 131 -19.47 -5.64 1.30
CA TYR A 131 -20.70 -5.70 2.09
C TYR A 131 -21.60 -6.87 1.65
N LYS A 132 -22.28 -7.48 2.61
CA LYS A 132 -23.33 -8.49 2.42
C LYS A 132 -24.59 -8.04 3.12
N ASN A 133 -25.72 -7.99 2.41
CA ASN A 133 -27.00 -7.51 2.93
C ASN A 133 -26.89 -6.14 3.65
N GLY A 134 -26.01 -5.25 3.16
CA GLY A 134 -25.74 -3.93 3.76
C GLY A 134 -24.77 -3.91 4.93
N SER A 135 -24.36 -5.07 5.47
CA SER A 135 -23.38 -5.16 6.56
C SER A 135 -21.96 -5.30 6.03
N LEU A 136 -21.01 -4.61 6.66
CA LEU A 136 -19.58 -4.72 6.33
C LEU A 136 -19.11 -6.15 6.63
N VAL A 137 -18.47 -6.77 5.64
CA VAL A 137 -17.88 -8.11 5.76
C VAL A 137 -16.37 -8.01 5.88
N GLU A 138 -15.75 -7.23 5.00
CA GLU A 138 -14.30 -7.14 4.94
C GLU A 138 -13.82 -5.81 4.37
N SER A 139 -12.59 -5.44 4.68
CA SER A 139 -11.92 -4.25 4.20
C SER A 139 -10.45 -4.51 3.93
N ALA A 140 -9.94 -3.97 2.84
CA ALA A 140 -8.54 -4.10 2.48
C ALA A 140 -7.99 -2.83 1.83
N SER A 141 -6.72 -2.55 2.10
CA SER A 141 -5.99 -1.50 1.41
C SER A 141 -5.50 -1.99 0.05
N VAL A 142 -5.45 -1.09 -0.93
CA VAL A 142 -4.95 -1.37 -2.27
C VAL A 142 -4.01 -0.25 -2.71
N SER A 143 -2.94 -0.59 -3.40
CA SER A 143 -2.04 0.35 -4.07
C SER A 143 -1.60 -0.22 -5.40
N SER A 144 -1.38 0.64 -6.39
CA SER A 144 -0.67 0.27 -7.60
C SER A 144 0.85 0.33 -7.39
N VAL A 145 1.58 -0.28 -8.32
CA VAL A 145 2.99 0.04 -8.54
C VAL A 145 3.11 1.49 -9.06
N VAL A 146 4.23 2.13 -8.78
CA VAL A 146 4.57 3.45 -9.34
C VAL A 146 4.83 3.32 -10.84
N GLN A 147 4.25 4.20 -11.64
CA GLN A 147 4.41 4.23 -13.10
C GLN A 147 4.75 5.64 -13.56
N TYR A 148 5.72 5.75 -14.46
CA TYR A 148 6.10 7.03 -15.08
C TYR A 148 5.23 7.28 -16.33
N TYR A 149 4.77 8.52 -16.51
CA TYR A 149 4.02 8.96 -17.69
C TYR A 149 4.72 10.08 -18.44
#